data_AF-A0A3P7JSU6-F1
#
_entry.id   AF-A0A3P7JSU6-F1
#
_cell.length_a   1.000
_cell.length_b   1.000
_cell.length_c   1.000
_cell.angle_alpha   90.00
_cell.angle_beta   90.00
_cell.angle_gamma   90.00
#
_symmetry.space_group_name_H-M   'P 1'
#
loop_
_entity.id
_entity.type
_entity.pdbx_description
1 polymer ?
#
loop_
_entity_poly.entity_id
_entity_poly.type
_entity_poly.pdbx_seq_one_letter_code
_entity_poly.pdbx_strand_id
1 'polypeptide(L)' 'MNRGIPILHLISVPFPHVWHTDADNESVLHYPTIYHITSVLRVFVAKYLGIAPL' A
#
# COMPACT_ATOMS: atom_id res chain seq x y z
N MET A 1 -21.97 10.28 1.61
CA MET A 1 -22.41 9.43 2.75
C MET A 1 -21.17 8.92 3.47
N ASN A 2 -21.04 9.18 4.77
CA ASN A 2 -20.04 8.54 5.64
C ASN A 2 -20.77 7.56 6.56
N ARG A 3 -20.48 6.26 6.42
CA ARG A 3 -21.23 5.17 7.08
C ARG A 3 -20.59 4.66 8.38
N GLY A 4 -19.63 5.40 8.95
CA GLY A 4 -18.93 5.01 10.18
C GLY A 4 -17.97 3.82 10.02
N ILE A 5 -17.62 3.43 8.79
CA ILE A 5 -16.66 2.36 8.53
C ILE A 5 -15.24 2.86 8.83
N PRO A 6 -14.44 2.16 9.65
CA PRO A 6 -13.04 2.50 9.84
C PRO A 6 -12.27 2.27 8.54
N ILE A 7 -11.50 3.27 8.09
CA ILE A 7 -10.72 3.22 6.85
C ILE A 7 -9.23 3.36 7.19
N LEU A 8 -8.44 2.38 6.75
CA LEU A 8 -6.99 2.52 6.64
C LEU A 8 -6.65 2.88 5.20
N HIS A 9 -6.47 4.17 4.91
CA HIS A 9 -6.19 4.66 3.56
C HIS A 9 -4.69 4.74 3.31
N LEU A 10 -4.13 3.70 2.68
CA LEU A 10 -2.71 3.63 2.32
C LEU A 10 -2.46 4.27 0.96
N ILE A 11 -2.34 5.59 0.94
CA ILE A 11 -2.04 6.38 -0.27
C ILE A 11 -0.86 7.31 0.00
N SER A 12 0.00 7.54 -0.99
CA SER A 12 1.10 8.50 -0.84
C SER A 12 0.56 9.93 -0.89
N VAL A 13 1.15 10.82 -0.09
CA VAL A 13 0.94 12.26 -0.21
C VAL A 13 2.32 12.93 -0.21
N PRO A 14 2.73 13.60 -1.31
CA PRO A 14 1.98 13.80 -2.56
C PRO A 14 1.77 12.49 -3.36
N PHE A 15 0.90 12.56 -4.38
CA PHE A 15 0.84 11.51 -5.40
C PHE A 15 2.17 11.41 -6.15
N PRO A 16 2.52 10.25 -6.72
CA PRO A 16 3.68 10.13 -7.59
C PRO A 16 3.62 11.16 -8.72
N HIS A 17 4.77 11.70 -9.11
CA HIS A 17 4.86 12.71 -10.16
C HIS A 17 4.35 12.21 -11.54
N VAL A 18 4.33 10.90 -11.75
CA VAL A 18 3.79 10.23 -12.94
C VAL A 18 2.28 9.99 -12.90
N TRP A 19 1.60 10.30 -11.79
CA TRP A 19 0.16 10.05 -11.64
C TRP A 19 -0.64 10.73 -12.76
N HIS A 20 -1.55 9.98 -13.38
CA HIS A 20 -2.35 10.41 -14.53
C HIS A 20 -1.53 10.85 -15.76
N THR A 21 -0.39 10.19 -15.99
CA THR A 21 0.39 10.31 -17.23
C THR A 21 0.59 8.94 -17.87
N ASP A 22 0.96 8.90 -19.15
CA ASP A 22 1.39 7.69 -19.86
C ASP A 22 2.73 7.13 -19.34
N ALA A 23 3.48 7.93 -18.59
CA ALA A 23 4.68 7.50 -17.88
C ALA A 23 4.40 6.62 -16.65
N ASP A 24 3.14 6.50 -16.19
CA ASP A 24 2.76 5.55 -15.14
C ASP A 24 2.75 4.11 -15.66
N ASN A 25 3.95 3.53 -15.76
CA ASN A 25 4.19 2.21 -16.33
C ASN A 25 5.26 1.44 -15.54
N GLU A 26 5.58 0.21 -15.96
CA GLU A 26 6.50 -0.67 -15.23
C GLU A 26 7.89 -0.07 -15.02
N SER A 27 8.39 0.70 -15.99
CA SER A 27 9.76 1.20 -15.98
C SER A 27 10.03 2.20 -14.84
N VAL A 28 8.99 2.85 -14.31
CA VAL A 28 9.09 3.83 -13.21
C VAL A 28 8.83 3.20 -11.84
N LEU A 29 8.58 1.90 -11.76
CA LEU A 29 8.38 1.20 -10.49
C LEU A 29 9.69 1.14 -9.67
N HIS A 30 9.58 1.46 -8.37
CA HIS A 30 10.68 1.27 -7.42
C HIS A 30 10.49 -0.04 -6.64
N TYR A 31 11.02 -1.14 -7.19
CA TYR A 31 10.88 -2.48 -6.64
C TYR A 31 11.31 -2.65 -5.16
N PRO A 32 12.37 -1.99 -4.66
CA PRO A 32 12.69 -2.04 -3.23
C PRO A 32 11.57 -1.49 -2.33
N THR A 33 10.91 -0.40 -2.74
CA THR A 33 9.75 0.14 -1.99
C THR A 33 8.57 -0.83 -2.02
N ILE A 34 8.29 -1.44 -3.17
CA ILE A 34 7.22 -2.45 -3.31
C ILE A 34 7.49 -3.62 -2.35
N TYR A 35 8.74 -4.12 -2.32
CA TYR A 35 9.13 -5.21 -1.44
C TYR A 35 8.94 -4.84 0.05
N HIS A 36 9.36 -3.64 0.47
CA HIS A 36 9.19 -3.19 1.86
C HIS A 36 7.71 -3.06 2.24
N ILE A 37 6.89 -2.43 1.40
CA ILE A 37 5.45 -2.26 1.67
C ILE A 37 4.76 -3.63 1.74
N THR A 38 5.01 -4.51 0.78
CA THR A 38 4.38 -5.85 0.76
C THR A 38 4.83 -6.70 1.95
N SER A 39 6.07 -6.56 2.42
CA SER A 39 6.56 -7.24 3.62
C SER A 39 5.80 -6.79 4.87
N VAL A 40 5.61 -5.48 5.05
CA VAL A 40 4.83 -4.93 6.18
C VAL A 40 3.37 -5.38 6.09
N LEU A 41 2.75 -5.32 4.91
CA LEU A 41 1.36 -5.73 4.72
C LEU A 41 1.14 -7.22 5.00
N ARG A 42 2.09 -8.08 4.62
CA ARG A 42 2.02 -9.52 4.95
C ARG A 42 1.98 -9.75 6.45
N VAL A 43 2.87 -9.11 7.20
CA VAL A 43 2.90 -9.22 8.67
C VAL A 43 1.63 -8.63 9.29
N PHE A 44 1.18 -7.45 8.81
CA PHE A 44 -0.05 -6.81 9.27
C PHE A 44 -1.27 -7.72 9.11
N VAL A 45 -1.46 -8.30 7.92
CA VAL A 45 -2.59 -9.20 7.64
C VAL A 45 -2.47 -10.50 8.43
N ALA A 46 -1.27 -11.09 8.50
CA ALA A 46 -1.05 -12.31 9.28
C ALA A 46 -1.39 -12.12 10.76
N LYS A 47 -1.04 -10.97 11.35
CA LYS A 47 -1.43 -10.60 12.73
C LYS A 47 -2.93 -10.34 12.85
N TYR A 48 -3.51 -9.59 11.91
CA TYR A 48 -4.94 -9.27 11.92
C TYR A 48 -5.83 -10.53 11.85
N LEU A 49 -5.40 -11.54 11.10
CA LEU A 49 -6.11 -12.82 10.95
C LEU A 49 -5.73 -13.88 11.98
N GLY A 50 -4.77 -13.60 12.89
CA GLY A 50 -4.30 -14.57 13.88
C GLY A 50 -3.47 -15.74 13.33
N ILE A 51 -2.87 -15.58 12.14
CA ILE A 51 -1.99 -16.58 11.51
C ILE A 51 -0.59 -16.55 12.14
N ALA A 52 -0.12 -15.37 12.54
CA ALA A 52 1.16 -15.17 13.21
C ALA A 52 0.93 -14.74 14.67
N PRO A 53 1.80 -15.16 15.62
CA PRO A 53 1.71 -14.68 16.99
C PRO A 53 1.91 -13.15 17.04
N LEU A 54 1.27 -12.54 18.05
CA LEU A 54 1.38 -11.11 18.33
C LEU A 54 2.80 -10.73 18.74
#